data_AF-A0A2V5XX38-F1
#
_entry.id   AF-A0A2V5XX38-F1
#
_cell.length_a   1.000
_cell.length_b   1.000
_cell.length_c   1.000
_cell.angle_alpha   90.00
_cell.angle_beta   90.00
_cell.angle_gamma   90.00
#
_symmetry.space_group_name_H-M   'P 1'
#
loop_
_entity.id
_entity.type
_entity.pdbx_description
1 polymer ?
#
loop_
_entity_poly.entity_id
_entity_poly.type
_entity_poly.pdbx_seq_one_letter_code
_entity_poly.pdbx_strand_id
1 'polypeptide(L)'
;MDGLIGGNGVSPANQFLRVAHEQLGRHAYSLLPTFCWFNSTNTFLHFLCGGGVAFSLLLVFGIAPVICLTALFVFYLSLTVAGQTFLSFQWDILLLETGFLSIFLAPWRLLQKREQESPVSRAALFLLKLLLFKLMVMSGVVKLTSGDDCWWNLTALDYHYWSQPLPTIFGWWADQHPEWFKHFSVGFCMAVEIIAPF
;
A
#
# COMPACT_ATOMS: atom_id res chain seq x y z
N MET A 1 5.94 -7.42 14.72
CA MET A 1 5.88 -6.06 15.33
C MET A 1 6.97 -5.86 16.36
N ASP A 2 7.06 -6.69 17.41
CA ASP A 2 7.96 -6.44 18.55
C ASP A 2 9.44 -6.29 18.16
N GLY A 3 9.96 -7.16 17.30
CA GLY A 3 11.35 -7.09 16.84
C GLY A 3 11.65 -5.97 15.84
N LEU A 4 10.63 -5.36 15.22
CA LEU A 4 10.82 -4.29 14.22
C LEU A 4 10.63 -2.93 14.85
N ILE A 5 9.41 -2.62 15.29
CA ILE A 5 9.02 -1.29 15.76
C ILE A 5 8.57 -1.24 17.22
N GLY A 6 8.60 -2.38 17.91
CA GLY A 6 8.38 -2.42 19.35
C GLY A 6 9.49 -1.69 20.12
N GLY A 7 9.30 -1.50 21.43
CA GLY A 7 10.22 -0.73 22.27
C GLY A 7 11.67 -1.24 22.29
N ASN A 8 11.88 -2.53 22.04
CA ASN A 8 13.20 -3.18 21.91
C ASN A 8 13.48 -3.65 20.47
N GLY A 9 12.73 -3.15 19.49
CA GLY A 9 12.88 -3.51 18.08
C GLY A 9 14.05 -2.80 17.41
N VAL A 10 14.29 -3.15 16.13
CA VAL A 10 15.34 -2.54 15.31
C VAL A 10 15.14 -1.03 15.11
N SER A 11 13.89 -0.57 14.94
CA SER A 11 13.53 0.84 14.83
C SER A 11 12.32 1.18 15.71
N PRO A 12 12.51 1.40 17.02
CA PRO A 12 11.41 1.60 17.96
C PRO A 12 10.56 2.85 17.66
N ALA A 13 9.24 2.66 17.55
CA ALA A 13 8.30 3.74 17.21
C ALA A 13 8.31 4.89 18.24
N ASN A 14 8.53 4.58 19.51
CA ASN A 14 8.60 5.57 20.59
C ASN A 14 9.81 6.51 20.44
N GLN A 15 10.97 5.98 20.05
CA GLN A 15 12.17 6.77 19.82
C GLN A 15 12.01 7.64 18.57
N PHE A 16 11.47 7.07 17.49
CA PHE A 16 11.18 7.80 16.26
C PHE A 16 10.27 9.01 16.50
N LEU A 17 9.11 8.80 17.11
CA LEU A 17 8.14 9.87 17.34
C LEU A 17 8.70 10.94 18.29
N ARG A 18 9.49 10.55 19.30
CA ARG A 18 10.20 11.50 20.17
C ARG A 18 11.16 12.38 19.38
N VAL A 19 12.03 11.78 18.56
CA VAL A 19 12.99 12.53 17.73
C VAL A 19 12.27 13.43 16.72
N ALA A 20 11.21 12.94 16.09
CA ALA A 20 10.40 13.74 15.17
C ALA A 20 9.77 14.96 15.87
N HIS A 21 9.28 14.79 17.10
CA HIS A 21 8.75 15.90 17.89
C HIS A 21 9.83 16.89 18.32
N GLU A 22 11.01 16.42 18.71
CA GLU A 22 12.15 17.28 19.07
C GLU A 22 12.62 18.15 17.88
N GLN A 23 12.59 17.60 16.66
CA GLN A 23 13.05 18.32 15.46
C GLN A 23 11.98 19.22 14.83
N LEU A 24 10.73 18.77 14.76
CA LEU A 24 9.65 19.43 14.02
C LEU A 24 8.65 20.13 14.95
N GLY A 25 8.76 19.96 16.26
CA GLY A 25 7.85 20.52 17.25
C GLY A 25 6.40 20.12 17.00
N ARG A 26 5.49 21.11 17.00
CA ARG A 26 4.06 20.89 16.77
C ARG A 26 3.74 20.45 15.34
N HIS A 27 4.59 20.74 14.36
CA HIS A 27 4.37 20.31 12.98
C HIS A 27 4.51 18.79 12.81
N ALA A 28 5.17 18.11 13.75
CA ALA A 28 5.27 16.66 13.75
C ALA A 28 3.89 15.97 13.71
N TYR A 29 2.89 16.50 14.40
CA TYR A 29 1.54 15.92 14.45
C TYR A 29 0.82 15.98 13.10
N SER A 30 1.02 17.04 12.32
CA SER A 30 0.42 17.19 10.99
C SER A 30 1.17 16.39 9.93
N LEU A 31 2.49 16.24 10.07
CA LEU A 31 3.33 15.53 9.10
C LEU A 31 3.28 14.01 9.30
N LEU A 32 3.11 13.56 10.54
CA LEU A 32 3.07 12.15 10.92
C LEU A 32 1.74 11.86 11.64
N PRO A 33 0.60 11.83 10.93
CA PRO A 33 -0.69 11.54 11.54
C PRO A 33 -0.75 10.07 11.99
N THR A 34 -0.63 9.80 13.29
CA THR A 34 -0.71 8.44 13.86
C THR A 34 -1.30 8.45 15.27
N PHE A 35 -2.02 7.39 15.65
CA PHE A 35 -2.42 7.20 17.04
C PHE A 35 -1.27 6.83 17.97
N CYS A 36 -0.11 6.46 17.42
CA CYS A 36 1.07 6.13 18.21
C CYS A 36 1.66 7.33 18.98
N TRP A 37 1.22 8.57 18.69
CA TRP A 37 1.51 9.75 19.51
C TRP A 37 0.93 9.65 20.93
N PHE A 38 -0.24 9.00 21.09
CA PHE A 38 -0.87 8.83 22.39
C PHE A 38 -0.23 7.70 23.20
N ASN A 39 0.06 6.58 22.52
CA ASN A 39 0.68 5.42 23.13
C ASN A 39 1.46 4.65 22.06
N SER A 40 2.75 4.40 22.31
CA SER A 40 3.63 3.65 21.40
C SER A 40 4.17 2.36 22.03
N THR A 41 3.50 1.85 23.06
CA THR A 41 3.85 0.57 23.69
C THR A 41 3.55 -0.62 22.77
N ASN A 42 4.25 -1.74 22.99
CA ASN A 42 4.01 -2.98 22.24
C ASN A 42 2.55 -3.42 22.31
N THR A 43 1.92 -3.31 23.49
CA THR A 43 0.50 -3.65 23.68
C THR A 43 -0.40 -2.81 22.79
N PHE A 44 -0.10 -1.52 22.63
CA PHE A 44 -0.87 -0.64 21.75
C PHE A 44 -0.67 -0.99 20.26
N LEU A 45 0.55 -1.32 19.85
CA LEU A 45 0.82 -1.78 18.49
C LEU A 45 0.08 -3.09 18.18
N HIS A 46 0.05 -4.04 19.11
CA HIS A 46 -0.75 -5.27 19.00
C HIS A 46 -2.26 -4.99 18.99
N PHE A 47 -2.72 -3.99 19.75
CA PHE A 47 -4.11 -3.55 19.72
C PHE A 47 -4.49 -2.99 18.33
N LEU A 48 -3.64 -2.18 17.70
CA LEU A 48 -3.88 -1.68 16.34
C LEU A 48 -3.98 -2.84 15.34
N CYS A 49 -3.07 -3.82 15.42
CA CYS A 49 -3.11 -5.02 14.58
C CYS A 49 -4.39 -5.85 14.83
N GLY A 50 -4.67 -6.21 16.08
CA GLY A 50 -5.83 -7.04 16.45
C GLY A 50 -7.15 -6.34 16.17
N GLY A 51 -7.23 -5.03 16.42
CA GLY A 51 -8.36 -4.21 16.06
C GLY A 51 -8.57 -4.15 14.54
N GLY A 52 -7.49 -4.07 13.76
CA GLY A 52 -7.55 -4.16 12.30
C GLY A 52 -8.15 -5.49 11.82
N VAL A 53 -7.73 -6.61 12.42
CA VAL A 53 -8.32 -7.93 12.14
C VAL A 53 -9.81 -7.94 12.49
N ALA A 54 -10.19 -7.45 13.66
CA ALA A 54 -11.59 -7.41 14.09
C ALA A 54 -12.47 -6.56 13.15
N PHE A 55 -12.05 -5.35 12.80
CA PHE A 55 -12.79 -4.49 11.87
C PHE A 55 -12.84 -5.07 10.45
N SER A 56 -11.80 -5.77 10.01
CA SER A 56 -11.80 -6.49 8.73
C SER A 56 -12.86 -7.59 8.72
N LEU A 57 -12.96 -8.39 9.80
CA LEU A 57 -14.00 -9.41 9.94
C LEU A 57 -15.41 -8.79 9.96
N LEU A 58 -15.62 -7.70 10.72
CA LEU A 58 -16.91 -6.99 10.74
C LEU A 58 -17.30 -6.48 9.35
N LEU A 59 -16.32 -5.95 8.59
CA LEU A 59 -16.53 -5.48 7.22
C LEU A 59 -16.93 -6.64 6.28
N VAL A 60 -16.30 -7.82 6.42
CA VAL A 60 -16.66 -9.03 5.66
C VAL A 60 -18.10 -9.45 5.92
N PHE A 61 -18.58 -9.31 7.17
CA PHE A 61 -19.98 -9.55 7.54
C PHE A 61 -20.93 -8.38 7.18
N GLY A 62 -20.42 -7.29 6.57
CA GLY A 62 -21.22 -6.13 6.17
C GLY A 62 -21.72 -5.28 7.34
N ILE A 63 -21.05 -5.36 8.50
CA ILE A 63 -21.40 -4.59 9.70
C ILE A 63 -20.70 -3.23 9.63
N ALA A 64 -21.49 -2.17 9.66
CA ALA A 64 -21.09 -0.76 9.63
C ALA A 64 -19.90 -0.45 8.68
N PRO A 65 -20.01 -0.70 7.36
CA PRO A 65 -18.87 -0.68 6.44
C PRO A 65 -18.03 0.60 6.48
N VAL A 66 -18.68 1.77 6.51
CA VAL A 66 -17.99 3.08 6.58
C VAL A 66 -17.17 3.23 7.87
N ILE A 67 -17.73 2.80 9.01
CA ILE A 67 -17.03 2.85 10.31
C ILE A 67 -15.83 1.91 10.28
N CYS A 68 -16.03 0.68 9.82
CA CYS A 68 -14.98 -0.32 9.70
C CYS A 68 -13.85 0.16 8.77
N LEU A 69 -14.17 0.66 7.57
CA LEU A 69 -13.18 1.19 6.62
C LEU A 69 -12.44 2.41 7.16
N THR A 70 -13.13 3.32 7.85
CA THR A 70 -12.48 4.47 8.50
C THR A 70 -11.52 4.01 9.59
N ALA A 71 -11.94 3.08 10.45
CA ALA A 71 -11.09 2.51 11.49
C ALA A 71 -9.87 1.78 10.90
N LEU A 72 -10.09 0.93 9.87
CA LEU A 72 -9.03 0.22 9.17
C LEU A 72 -8.02 1.18 8.53
N PHE A 73 -8.49 2.23 7.86
CA PHE A 73 -7.62 3.25 7.28
C PHE A 73 -6.76 3.92 8.36
N VAL A 74 -7.37 4.37 9.45
CA VAL A 74 -6.64 5.06 10.53
C VAL A 74 -5.67 4.14 11.26
N PHE A 75 -6.05 2.88 11.49
CA PHE A 75 -5.17 1.88 12.11
C PHE A 75 -3.99 1.57 11.22
N TYR A 76 -4.23 1.32 9.93
CA TYR A 76 -3.15 1.05 8.98
C TYR A 76 -2.25 2.27 8.80
N LEU A 77 -2.80 3.48 8.70
CA LEU A 77 -2.03 4.72 8.63
C LEU A 77 -1.13 4.87 9.86
N SER A 78 -1.67 4.60 11.04
CA SER A 78 -0.92 4.66 12.29
C SER A 78 0.25 3.67 12.30
N LEU A 79 0.02 2.46 11.80
CA LEU A 79 1.05 1.42 11.66
C LEU A 79 2.07 1.75 10.58
N THR A 80 1.68 2.30 9.43
CA THR A 80 2.61 2.73 8.37
C THR A 80 3.53 3.84 8.85
N VAL A 81 2.98 4.87 9.51
CA VAL A 81 3.78 5.97 10.08
C VAL A 81 4.73 5.45 11.16
N ALA A 82 4.27 4.57 12.05
CA ALA A 82 5.12 3.98 13.10
C ALA A 82 6.12 2.95 12.55
N GLY A 83 5.76 2.26 11.47
CA GLY A 83 6.51 1.21 10.78
C GLY A 83 7.69 1.71 9.97
N GLN A 84 7.65 2.98 9.55
CA GLN A 84 8.71 3.64 8.78
C GLN A 84 9.12 2.80 7.56
N THR A 85 10.42 2.51 7.43
CA THR A 85 11.00 1.72 6.34
C THR A 85 10.44 0.31 6.22
N PHE A 86 9.83 -0.24 7.28
CA PHE A 86 9.23 -1.58 7.27
C PHE A 86 7.79 -1.61 6.74
N LEU A 87 7.08 -0.48 6.70
CA LEU A 87 5.66 -0.40 6.27
C LEU A 87 5.38 0.80 5.34
N SER A 88 6.40 1.25 4.61
CA SER A 88 6.32 2.36 3.65
C SER A 88 6.67 1.91 2.22
N PHE A 89 6.33 0.67 1.86
CA PHE A 89 6.47 0.20 0.49
C PHE A 89 5.35 0.73 -0.41
N GLN A 90 5.53 0.58 -1.72
CA GLN A 90 4.55 1.06 -2.71
C GLN A 90 3.16 0.44 -2.50
N TRP A 91 3.09 -0.83 -2.09
CA TRP A 91 1.82 -1.50 -1.79
C TRP A 91 1.17 -0.97 -0.50
N ASP A 92 1.94 -0.49 0.48
CA ASP A 92 1.41 0.10 1.71
C ASP A 92 0.71 1.42 1.41
N ILE A 93 1.35 2.25 0.58
CA ILE A 93 0.79 3.52 0.11
C ILE A 93 -0.46 3.25 -0.73
N LEU A 94 -0.40 2.29 -1.67
CA LEU A 94 -1.56 1.91 -2.47
C LEU A 94 -2.73 1.42 -1.60
N LEU A 95 -2.45 0.64 -0.56
CA LEU A 95 -3.47 0.13 0.38
C LEU A 95 -4.10 1.28 1.18
N LEU A 96 -3.33 2.27 1.62
CA LEU A 96 -3.85 3.47 2.27
C LEU A 96 -4.75 4.28 1.34
N GLU A 97 -4.31 4.53 0.11
CA GLU A 97 -5.07 5.30 -0.87
C GLU A 97 -6.37 4.58 -1.25
N THR A 98 -6.28 3.27 -1.50
CA THR A 98 -7.45 2.44 -1.83
C THR A 98 -8.40 2.34 -0.63
N GLY A 99 -7.87 2.16 0.58
CA GLY A 99 -8.65 2.11 1.83
C GLY A 99 -9.40 3.42 2.08
N PHE A 100 -8.73 4.56 1.88
CA PHE A 100 -9.35 5.88 1.97
C PHE A 100 -10.46 6.07 0.94
N LEU A 101 -10.20 5.76 -0.34
CA LEU A 101 -11.21 5.86 -1.40
C LEU A 101 -12.41 4.92 -1.17
N SER A 102 -12.17 3.76 -0.57
CA SER A 102 -13.22 2.78 -0.24
C SER A 102 -14.26 3.34 0.75
N ILE A 103 -13.88 4.27 1.63
CA ILE A 103 -14.83 4.94 2.55
C ILE A 103 -15.95 5.64 1.77
N PHE A 104 -15.63 6.26 0.63
CA PHE A 104 -16.60 6.96 -0.22
C PHE A 104 -17.39 6.05 -1.17
N LEU A 105 -16.94 4.81 -1.35
CA LEU A 105 -17.64 3.78 -2.11
C LEU A 105 -18.61 2.98 -1.25
N ALA A 106 -18.33 2.90 0.06
CA ALA A 106 -19.11 2.09 0.98
C ALA A 106 -20.49 2.71 1.28
N PRO A 107 -21.53 1.87 1.48
CA PRO A 107 -22.84 2.35 1.85
C PRO A 107 -22.85 2.87 3.29
N TRP A 108 -23.43 4.06 3.52
CA TRP A 108 -23.67 4.63 4.86
C TRP A 108 -24.81 3.90 5.60
N ARG A 109 -24.55 2.66 6.02
CA ARG A 109 -25.51 1.81 6.72
C ARG A 109 -24.83 0.99 7.80
N LEU A 110 -25.56 0.70 8.88
CA LEU A 110 -25.06 -0.12 9.99
C LEU A 110 -25.03 -1.62 9.67
N LEU A 111 -25.92 -2.09 8.81
CA LEU A 111 -25.93 -3.47 8.33
C LEU A 111 -26.19 -3.46 6.83
N GLN A 112 -25.29 -4.06 6.05
CA GLN A 112 -25.45 -4.17 4.62
C GLN A 112 -26.35 -5.36 4.29
N LYS A 113 -27.54 -5.08 3.75
CA LYS A 113 -28.40 -6.12 3.19
C LYS A 113 -27.96 -6.41 1.75
N ARG A 114 -27.62 -7.67 1.44
CA ARG A 114 -27.06 -8.12 0.16
C ARG A 114 -27.92 -7.80 -1.07
N GLU A 115 -29.21 -7.54 -0.88
CA GLU A 115 -30.21 -7.34 -1.95
C GLU A 115 -30.40 -5.88 -2.37
N GLN A 116 -29.76 -4.91 -1.71
CA GLN A 116 -29.90 -3.49 -2.06
C GLN A 116 -28.59 -2.94 -2.60
N GLU A 117 -28.52 -2.82 -3.93
CA GLU A 117 -27.47 -2.04 -4.58
C GLU A 117 -27.61 -0.57 -4.17
N SER A 118 -26.65 -0.10 -3.39
CA SER A 118 -26.55 1.33 -3.07
C SER A 118 -25.88 2.04 -4.25
N PRO A 119 -26.36 3.23 -4.65
CA PRO A 119 -25.77 3.96 -5.76
C PRO A 119 -24.31 4.29 -5.43
N VAL A 120 -23.39 3.78 -6.25
CA VAL A 120 -21.96 4.03 -6.08
C VAL A 120 -21.62 5.44 -6.53
N SER A 121 -20.85 6.18 -5.74
CA SER A 121 -20.38 7.51 -6.12
C SER A 121 -19.54 7.45 -7.39
N ARG A 122 -20.03 8.08 -8.46
CA ARG A 122 -19.30 8.18 -9.75
C ARG A 122 -17.95 8.88 -9.57
N ALA A 123 -17.89 9.86 -8.68
CA ALA A 123 -16.64 10.57 -8.36
C ALA A 123 -15.63 9.63 -7.68
N ALA A 124 -16.07 8.82 -6.72
CA ALA A 124 -15.20 7.85 -6.05
C ALA A 124 -14.71 6.76 -7.01
N LEU A 125 -15.57 6.27 -7.92
CA LEU A 125 -15.16 5.35 -8.98
C LEU A 125 -14.16 5.98 -9.95
N PHE A 126 -14.34 7.24 -10.33
CA PHE A 126 -13.38 7.97 -11.15
C PHE A 126 -12.04 8.11 -10.44
N LEU A 127 -12.03 8.44 -9.15
CA LEU A 127 -10.80 8.52 -8.35
C LEU A 127 -10.10 7.16 -8.22
N LEU A 128 -10.85 6.06 -8.11
CA LEU A 128 -10.26 4.71 -8.09
C LEU A 128 -9.62 4.36 -9.44
N LYS A 129 -10.25 4.72 -10.56
CA LYS A 129 -9.66 4.59 -11.90
C LYS A 129 -8.41 5.45 -12.04
N LEU A 130 -8.44 6.69 -11.53
CA LEU A 130 -7.30 7.59 -11.52
C LEU A 130 -6.15 7.03 -10.66
N LEU A 131 -6.46 6.37 -9.54
CA LEU A 131 -5.48 5.71 -8.70
C LEU A 131 -4.81 4.54 -9.45
N LEU A 132 -5.58 3.73 -10.17
CA LEU A 132 -5.05 2.65 -11.01
C LEU A 132 -4.16 3.21 -12.13
N PHE A 133 -4.62 4.26 -12.82
CA PHE A 133 -3.83 4.97 -13.81
C PHE A 133 -2.51 5.46 -13.22
N LYS A 134 -2.55 6.11 -12.06
CA LYS A 134 -1.37 6.60 -11.34
C LYS A 134 -0.42 5.46 -11.00
N LEU A 135 -0.92 4.32 -10.50
CA LEU A 135 -0.13 3.14 -10.19
C LEU A 135 0.63 2.63 -11.42
N MET A 136 -0.06 2.44 -12.54
CA MET A 136 0.53 1.96 -13.79
C MET A 136 1.58 2.93 -14.32
N VAL A 137 1.23 4.21 -14.43
CA VAL A 137 2.15 5.24 -14.95
C VAL A 137 3.37 5.41 -14.05
N MET A 138 3.19 5.47 -12.73
CA MET A 138 4.34 5.59 -11.82
C MET A 138 5.23 4.35 -11.83
N SER A 139 4.67 3.14 -12.03
CA SER A 139 5.46 1.92 -12.20
C SER A 139 6.36 1.98 -13.44
N GLY A 140 5.86 2.53 -14.56
CA GLY A 140 6.66 2.74 -15.76
C GLY A 140 7.67 3.88 -15.64
N VAL A 141 7.25 5.04 -15.11
CA VAL A 141 8.10 6.22 -14.97
C VAL A 141 9.29 5.94 -14.05
N VAL A 142 9.07 5.25 -12.92
CA VAL A 142 10.17 4.96 -11.99
C VAL A 142 11.24 4.07 -12.61
N LYS A 143 10.88 3.17 -13.54
CA LYS A 143 11.84 2.34 -14.28
C LYS A 143 12.77 3.21 -15.12
N LEU A 144 12.20 4.18 -15.85
CA LEU A 144 12.95 5.13 -16.68
C LEU A 144 13.80 6.10 -15.85
N THR A 145 13.30 6.54 -14.70
CA THR A 145 13.98 7.51 -13.82
C THR A 145 14.83 6.86 -12.73
N SER A 146 14.93 5.52 -12.71
CA SER A 146 15.67 4.78 -11.67
C SER A 146 17.19 4.99 -11.75
N GLY A 147 17.71 5.34 -12.92
CA GLY A 147 19.15 5.37 -13.21
C GLY A 147 19.75 3.99 -13.45
N ASP A 148 18.93 2.94 -13.56
CA ASP A 148 19.37 1.60 -13.92
C ASP A 148 19.33 1.41 -15.45
N ASP A 149 20.50 1.17 -16.05
CA ASP A 149 20.66 0.98 -17.49
C ASP A 149 19.89 -0.25 -18.01
N CYS A 150 19.54 -1.21 -17.15
CA CYS A 150 18.82 -2.42 -17.56
C CYS A 150 17.44 -2.12 -18.17
N TRP A 151 16.78 -1.04 -17.73
CA TRP A 151 15.49 -0.62 -18.29
C TRP A 151 15.64 0.00 -19.68
N TRP A 152 16.67 0.81 -19.87
CA TRP A 152 16.96 1.46 -21.15
C TRP A 152 17.53 0.48 -22.18
N ASN A 153 18.31 -0.51 -21.74
CA ASN A 153 18.86 -1.57 -22.57
C ASN A 153 17.90 -2.74 -22.80
N LEU A 154 16.71 -2.71 -22.19
CA LEU A 154 15.68 -3.77 -22.25
C LEU A 154 16.10 -5.12 -21.64
N THR A 155 17.16 -5.16 -20.83
CA THR A 155 17.70 -6.38 -20.20
C THR A 155 17.12 -6.65 -18.81
N ALA A 156 16.23 -5.78 -18.30
CA ALA A 156 15.68 -5.90 -16.95
C ALA A 156 15.05 -7.29 -16.66
N LEU A 157 14.37 -7.88 -17.63
CA LEU A 157 13.74 -9.19 -17.48
C LEU A 157 14.70 -10.40 -17.60
N ASP A 158 15.98 -10.18 -17.89
CA ASP A 158 16.97 -11.26 -17.91
C ASP A 158 17.17 -11.88 -16.54
N TYR A 159 17.00 -11.07 -15.48
CA TYR A 159 17.17 -11.50 -14.10
C TYR A 159 15.89 -11.36 -13.27
N HIS A 160 14.94 -10.53 -13.69
CA HIS A 160 13.74 -10.24 -12.88
C HIS A 160 12.89 -11.48 -12.62
N TYR A 161 12.83 -12.43 -13.55
CA TYR A 161 12.10 -13.68 -13.35
C TYR A 161 12.60 -14.50 -12.15
N TRP A 162 13.88 -14.32 -11.77
CA TRP A 162 14.54 -15.02 -10.68
C TRP A 162 14.43 -14.25 -9.36
N SER A 163 14.47 -12.91 -9.45
CA SER A 163 14.57 -12.02 -8.29
C SER A 163 13.25 -11.39 -7.86
N GLN A 164 12.15 -11.61 -8.60
CA GLN A 164 10.83 -11.14 -8.21
C GLN A 164 10.45 -11.64 -6.80
N PRO A 165 9.84 -10.79 -5.96
CA PRO A 165 9.56 -11.12 -4.55
C PRO A 165 8.55 -12.27 -4.40
N LEU A 166 7.72 -12.49 -5.42
CA LEU A 166 6.75 -13.58 -5.50
C LEU A 166 7.12 -14.49 -6.68
N PRO A 167 8.02 -15.47 -6.49
CA PRO A 167 8.41 -16.37 -7.56
C PRO A 167 7.20 -17.18 -8.05
N THR A 168 7.06 -17.30 -9.37
CA THR A 168 5.97 -18.04 -10.00
C THR A 168 6.51 -19.11 -10.95
N ILE A 169 5.76 -20.21 -11.10
CA ILE A 169 6.08 -21.27 -12.08
C ILE A 169 6.14 -20.68 -13.51
N PHE A 170 5.28 -19.70 -13.80
CA PHE A 170 5.29 -18.99 -15.07
C PHE A 170 6.54 -18.14 -15.26
N GLY A 171 7.07 -17.53 -14.21
CA GLY A 171 8.36 -16.82 -14.25
C GLY A 171 9.51 -17.73 -14.64
N TRP A 172 9.55 -18.95 -14.10
CA TRP A 172 10.55 -19.95 -14.50
C TRP A 172 10.44 -20.31 -15.99
N TRP A 173 9.22 -20.52 -16.49
CA TRP A 173 9.00 -20.81 -17.92
C TRP A 173 9.34 -19.63 -18.83
N ALA A 174 8.96 -18.42 -18.44
CA ALA A 174 9.25 -17.19 -19.18
C ALA A 174 10.76 -16.94 -19.27
N ASP A 175 11.51 -17.32 -18.24
CA ASP A 175 12.96 -17.24 -18.23
C ASP A 175 13.65 -18.20 -19.22
N GLN A 176 13.07 -19.38 -19.48
CA GLN A 176 13.62 -20.33 -20.44
C GLN A 176 13.54 -19.84 -21.90
N HIS A 177 12.85 -18.73 -22.16
CA HIS A 177 12.71 -18.18 -23.50
C HIS A 177 13.98 -17.44 -23.95
N PRO A 178 14.21 -17.30 -25.27
CA PRO A 178 15.36 -16.58 -25.79
C PRO A 178 15.37 -15.10 -25.37
N GLU A 179 16.56 -14.50 -25.36
CA GLU A 179 16.80 -13.10 -24.95
C GLU A 179 15.89 -12.08 -25.66
N TRP A 180 15.65 -12.25 -26.97
CA TRP A 180 14.76 -11.35 -27.72
C TRP A 180 13.34 -11.27 -27.13
N PHE A 181 12.84 -12.37 -26.58
CA PHE A 181 11.51 -12.42 -25.96
C PHE A 181 11.50 -11.64 -24.64
N LYS A 182 12.58 -11.72 -23.86
CA LYS A 182 12.75 -10.97 -22.61
C LYS A 182 12.84 -9.47 -22.89
N HIS A 183 13.62 -9.07 -23.89
CA HIS A 183 13.73 -7.67 -24.32
C HIS A 183 12.41 -7.12 -24.85
N PHE A 184 11.69 -7.90 -25.68
CA PHE A 184 10.35 -7.55 -26.12
C PHE A 184 9.40 -7.37 -24.93
N SER A 185 9.47 -8.26 -23.94
CA SER A 185 8.63 -8.21 -22.74
C SER A 185 8.89 -6.96 -21.90
N VAL A 186 10.13 -6.48 -21.80
CA VAL A 186 10.45 -5.20 -21.15
C VAL A 186 9.80 -4.05 -21.91
N GLY A 187 9.99 -3.99 -23.24
CA GLY A 187 9.40 -2.95 -24.08
C GLY A 187 7.87 -2.94 -24.02
N PHE A 188 7.25 -4.11 -24.05
CA PHE A 188 5.80 -4.28 -23.90
C PHE A 188 5.31 -3.82 -22.53
N CYS A 189 5.99 -4.23 -21.45
CA CYS A 189 5.69 -3.80 -20.08
C CYS A 189 5.70 -2.27 -19.96
N MET A 190 6.74 -1.62 -20.49
CA MET A 190 6.83 -0.15 -20.50
C MET A 190 5.74 0.52 -21.34
N ALA A 191 5.39 -0.06 -22.49
CA ALA A 191 4.31 0.46 -23.33
C ALA A 191 2.94 0.39 -22.62
N VAL A 192 2.64 -0.74 -21.96
CA VAL A 192 1.41 -0.89 -21.18
C VAL A 192 1.38 0.09 -20.00
N GLU A 193 2.49 0.24 -19.29
CA GLU A 193 2.54 1.10 -18.10
C GLU A 193 2.49 2.60 -18.41
N ILE A 194 3.09 3.04 -19.52
CA ILE A 194 3.26 4.47 -19.83
C ILE A 194 2.26 4.96 -20.89
N ILE A 195 2.02 4.18 -21.95
CA ILE A 195 1.24 4.62 -23.11
C ILE A 195 -0.24 4.25 -22.96
N ALA A 196 -0.52 3.02 -22.53
CA ALA A 196 -1.89 2.50 -22.39
C ALA A 196 -2.20 1.96 -20.97
N PRO A 197 -2.15 2.81 -19.93
CA PRO A 197 -2.42 2.41 -18.54
C PRO A 197 -3.92 2.18 -18.22
N PHE A 198 -4.68 1.62 -19.16
CA PHE A 198 -6.12 1.34 -19.05
C PHE A 198 -6.64 0.33 -20.10
#